data_AF-A0A965T967-F1
#
_entry.id   AF-A0A965T967-F1
#
_cell.length_a   1.000
_cell.length_b   1.000
_cell.length_c   1.000
_cell.angle_alpha   90.00
_cell.angle_beta   90.00
_cell.angle_gamma   90.00
#
_symmetry.space_group_name_H-M   'P 1'
#
loop_
_entity.id
_entity.type
_entity.pdbx_description
1 polymer ?
#
loop_
_entity_poly.entity_id
_entity_poly.type
_entity_poly.pdbx_seq_one_letter_code
_entity_poly.pdbx_strand_id
1 'polypeptide(L)'
;MDLTGIFGGAFNPPHKEHIRICTRLKEEFALSRILLVPSKDAPHKATDTSFESRCAMIELSIKNIPYLALDTVERNIEGTT
;
A
#
# COMPACT_ATOMS: atom_id res chain seq x y z
N MET A 1 10.19 18.24 9.87
CA MET A 1 8.72 18.13 9.71
C MET A 1 8.46 16.67 9.37
N ASP A 2 7.61 15.98 10.13
CA ASP A 2 7.39 14.54 9.97
C ASP A 2 6.25 14.28 8.97
N LEU A 3 6.57 14.30 7.67
CA LEU A 3 5.56 14.18 6.61
C LEU A 3 5.36 12.70 6.24
N THR A 4 4.11 12.23 6.33
CA THR A 4 3.72 10.85 5.98
C THR A 4 2.94 10.85 4.68
N GLY A 5 3.37 10.04 3.70
CA GLY A 5 2.60 9.78 2.48
C GLY A 5 1.61 8.63 2.66
N ILE A 6 0.51 8.66 1.91
CA ILE A 6 -0.45 7.56 1.80
C ILE A 6 -0.47 7.12 0.33
N PHE A 7 -0.26 5.83 0.09
CA PHE A 7 -0.29 5.24 -1.24
C PHE A 7 -1.31 4.10 -1.28
N GLY A 8 -2.52 4.44 -1.74
CA GLY A 8 -3.63 3.51 -1.91
C GLY A 8 -3.53 2.72 -3.23
N GLY A 9 -4.00 1.48 -3.22
CA GLY A 9 -4.07 0.67 -4.44
C GLY A 9 -4.55 -0.76 -4.22
N ALA A 10 -4.91 -1.45 -5.29
CA ALA A 10 -5.37 -2.84 -5.19
C ALA A 10 -4.24 -3.80 -4.79
N PHE A 11 -2.99 -3.57 -5.22
CA PHE A 11 -1.84 -4.44 -4.97
C PHE A 11 -2.12 -5.93 -5.24
N ASN A 12 -2.63 -6.24 -6.44
CA ASN A 12 -3.04 -7.59 -6.83
C ASN A 12 -2.20 -8.14 -8.01
N PRO A 13 -0.95 -8.59 -7.81
CA PRO A 13 -0.14 -8.55 -6.58
C PRO A 13 0.70 -7.25 -6.47
N PRO A 14 1.33 -6.95 -5.31
CA PRO A 14 2.36 -5.92 -5.25
C PRO A 14 3.57 -6.30 -6.12
N HIS A 15 4.22 -5.31 -6.73
CA HIS A 15 5.38 -5.49 -7.61
C HIS A 15 6.35 -4.32 -7.50
N LYS A 16 7.51 -4.44 -8.14
CA LYS A 16 8.62 -3.46 -8.08
C LYS A 16 8.21 -2.02 -8.39
N GLU A 17 7.26 -1.81 -9.30
CA GLU A 17 6.82 -0.45 -9.64
C GLU A 17 6.13 0.28 -8.50
N HIS A 18 5.35 -0.42 -7.65
CA HIS A 18 4.74 0.19 -6.48
C HIS A 18 5.80 0.72 -5.52
N ILE A 19 6.88 -0.04 -5.34
CA ILE A 19 8.02 0.36 -4.51
C ILE A 19 8.73 1.56 -5.16
N ARG A 20 8.97 1.52 -6.48
CA ARG A 20 9.63 2.60 -7.21
C ARG A 20 8.87 3.93 -7.10
N ILE A 21 7.55 3.90 -7.19
CA ILE A 21 6.69 5.07 -6.96
C ILE A 21 6.88 5.59 -5.54
N CYS A 22 6.83 4.72 -4.53
CA CYS A 22 7.03 5.14 -3.14
C CYS A 22 8.43 5.75 -2.90
N THR A 23 9.49 5.15 -3.46
CA THR A 23 10.85 5.72 -3.39
C THR A 23 10.89 7.11 -4.00
N ARG A 24 10.29 7.29 -5.18
CA ARG A 24 10.25 8.58 -5.87
C ARG A 24 9.49 9.64 -5.06
N LEU A 25 8.32 9.30 -4.53
CA LEU A 25 7.53 10.20 -3.68
C LEU A 25 8.30 10.60 -2.41
N LYS A 26 9.02 9.66 -1.80
CA LYS A 26 9.85 9.95 -0.63
C LYS A 26 10.94 10.97 -0.95
N GLU A 27 11.64 10.80 -2.07
CA GLU A 27 12.72 11.69 -2.51
C GLU A 27 12.21 13.07 -2.91
N GLU A 28 11.12 13.14 -3.70
CA GLU A 28 10.58 14.40 -4.22
C GLU A 28 9.95 15.28 -3.13
N PHE A 29 9.29 14.66 -2.15
CA PHE A 29 8.54 15.38 -1.11
C PHE A 29 9.19 15.32 0.28
N ALA A 30 10.41 14.77 0.37
CA ALA A 30 11.14 14.57 1.62
C ALA A 30 10.30 13.86 2.71
N LEU A 31 9.51 12.86 2.32
CA LEU A 31 8.62 12.13 3.24
C LEU A 31 9.45 11.34 4.27
N SER A 32 9.02 11.33 5.53
CA SER A 32 9.62 10.46 6.54
C SER A 32 9.29 9.00 6.25
N ARG A 33 8.01 8.72 5.96
CA ARG A 33 7.45 7.39 5.72
C ARG A 33 6.29 7.42 4.74
N ILE A 34 5.93 6.25 4.20
CA ILE A 34 4.77 6.06 3.33
C ILE A 34 3.98 4.84 3.83
N LEU A 35 2.67 5.03 3.98
CA LEU A 35 1.71 3.96 4.29
C LEU A 35 1.15 3.41 2.98
N LEU A 36 1.33 2.11 2.74
CA LEU A 36 0.65 1.38 1.68
C LEU A 36 -0.71 0.93 2.22
N VAL A 37 -1.77 1.37 1.57
CA VAL A 37 -3.16 1.07 1.98
C VAL A 37 -3.82 0.21 0.91
N PRO A 38 -3.90 -1.12 1.08
CA PRO A 38 -4.56 -1.98 0.12
C PRO A 38 -6.05 -1.69 0.10
N SER A 39 -6.62 -1.60 -1.10
CA SER A 39 -8.06 -1.44 -1.23
C SER A 39 -8.79 -2.71 -0.80
N LYS A 40 -9.89 -2.62 -0.05
CA LYS A 40 -10.66 -3.80 0.39
C LYS A 40 -11.38 -4.46 -0.77
N ASP A 41 -12.37 -3.77 -1.33
CA ASP A 41 -13.20 -4.21 -2.45
C ASP A 41 -13.26 -3.11 -3.49
N ALA A 42 -12.40 -3.18 -4.52
CA ALA A 42 -12.40 -2.19 -5.59
C ALA A 42 -13.71 -2.31 -6.40
N PRO A 43 -14.58 -1.28 -6.43
CA PRO A 43 -15.90 -1.35 -7.09
C PRO A 43 -15.81 -1.66 -8.58
N HIS A 44 -14.66 -1.38 -9.18
CA HIS A 44 -14.42 -1.43 -10.61
C HIS A 44 -13.42 -2.52 -11.03
N LYS A 45 -12.95 -3.37 -10.10
CA LYS A 45 -11.94 -4.38 -10.40
C LYS A 45 -12.08 -5.60 -9.50
N ALA A 46 -12.48 -6.73 -10.09
CA ALA A 46 -12.40 -8.01 -9.40
C ALA A 46 -10.94 -8.28 -9.00
N THR A 47 -10.74 -8.65 -7.73
CA THR A 47 -9.44 -9.12 -7.26
C THR A 47 -9.51 -10.62 -7.06
N ASP A 48 -8.72 -11.36 -7.82
CA ASP A 48 -8.64 -12.83 -7.70
C ASP A 48 -7.90 -13.27 -6.41
N THR A 49 -7.31 -12.32 -5.68
CA THR A 49 -6.52 -12.57 -4.47
C THR A 49 -7.17 -11.89 -3.26
N SER A 50 -7.35 -12.63 -2.16
CA SER A 50 -7.95 -12.10 -0.93
C SER A 50 -7.21 -10.89 -0.38
N PHE A 51 -7.93 -10.02 0.32
CA PHE A 51 -7.34 -8.85 1.00
C PHE A 51 -6.16 -9.25 1.90
N GLU A 52 -6.30 -10.32 2.67
CA GLU A 52 -5.28 -10.84 3.57
C GLU A 52 -4.05 -11.32 2.82
N SER A 53 -4.24 -12.01 1.70
CA SER A 53 -3.12 -12.48 0.87
C SER A 53 -2.37 -11.31 0.24
N ARG A 54 -3.09 -10.26 -0.18
CA ARG A 54 -2.47 -9.02 -0.68
C ARG A 54 -1.70 -8.29 0.41
N CYS A 55 -2.25 -8.19 1.61
CA CYS A 55 -1.55 -7.65 2.79
C CYS A 55 -0.26 -8.41 3.09
N ALA A 56 -0.31 -9.74 3.14
CA ALA A 56 0.88 -10.57 3.37
C ALA A 56 1.95 -10.39 2.28
N MET A 57 1.53 -10.29 1.00
CA MET A 57 2.46 -9.99 -0.08
C MET A 57 3.08 -8.59 0.04
N ILE A 58 2.31 -7.60 0.50
CA ILE A 58 2.82 -6.24 0.75
C ILE A 58 3.88 -6.29 1.86
N GLU A 59 3.56 -6.89 3.01
CA GLU A 59 4.51 -7.02 4.13
C GLU A 59 5.83 -7.66 3.69
N LEU A 60 5.76 -8.76 2.94
CA LEU A 60 6.94 -9.43 2.39
C LEU A 60 7.73 -8.55 1.41
N SER A 61 7.03 -7.73 0.61
CA SER A 61 7.64 -6.84 -0.38
C SER A 61 8.36 -5.65 0.26
N ILE A 62 7.90 -5.18 1.42
CA ILE A 62 8.43 -3.99 2.08
C ILE A 62 9.30 -4.29 3.30
N LYS A 63 9.43 -5.56 3.72
CA LYS A 63 10.11 -5.99 4.96
C LYS A 63 11.49 -5.38 5.23
N ASN A 64 12.25 -5.04 4.18
CA ASN A 64 13.61 -4.49 4.26
C ASN A 64 13.68 -3.00 3.88
N ILE A 65 12.53 -2.32 3.83
CA ILE A 65 12.42 -0.92 3.40
C ILE A 65 11.81 -0.12 4.56
N PRO A 66 12.64 0.45 5.46
CA PRO A 66 12.19 0.91 6.78
C PRO A 66 11.24 2.13 6.74
N TYR A 67 11.16 2.83 5.61
CA TYR A 67 10.27 3.98 5.43
C TYR A 67 8.90 3.58 4.82
N LEU A 68 8.68 2.30 4.52
CA LEU A 68 7.40 1.79 4.04
C LEU A 68 6.73 0.99 5.14
N ALA A 69 5.42 1.18 5.31
CA ALA A 69 4.61 0.38 6.22
C ALA A 69 3.27 0.02 5.58
N LEU A 70 2.73 -1.14 5.93
CA LEU A 70 1.37 -1.53 5.60
C LEU A 70 0.41 -0.88 6.59
N ASP A 71 -0.69 -0.33 6.09
CA ASP A 71 -1.84 0.07 6.90
C ASP A 71 -3.09 -0.66 6.40
N THR A 72 -3.78 -1.37 7.29
CA THR A 72 -4.95 -2.20 6.97
C THR A 72 -6.27 -1.53 7.34
N VAL A 73 -6.29 -0.20 7.51
CA VAL A 73 -7.47 0.59 7.89
C VAL A 73 -8.72 0.24 7.06
N GLU A 74 -8.55 -0.02 5.76
CA GLU A 74 -9.65 -0.36 4.86
C GLU A 74 -10.37 -1.67 5.22
N ARG A 75 -9.74 -2.58 5.97
CA ARG A 75 -10.37 -3.82 6.46
C ARG A 75 -11.68 -3.53 7.20
N ASN A 76 -11.68 -2.47 7.99
CA ASN A 76 -12.76 -2.10 8.89
C ASN A 76 -13.75 -1.12 8.26
N ILE A 77 -13.56 -0.72 7.00
CA ILE A 77 -14.48 0.16 6.30
C ILE A 77 -15.67 -0.67 5.80
N GLU A 78 -16.87 -0.18 6.09
CA GLU A 78 -18.13 -0.69 5.54
C GLU A 78 -18.39 -0.04 4.16
N GLY A 79 -18.86 -0.84 3.20
CA GLY A 79 -19.08 -0.39 1.83
C GLY A 79 -17.92 -0.69 0.89
N THR A 80 -18.03 -0.17 -0.34
CA THR A 80 -17.06 -0.39 -1.42
C THR A 80 -16.02 0.74 -1.43
N THR A 81 -14.76 0.40 -1.69
CA THR A 81 -13.60 1.30 -1.62
C THR A 81 -12.75 1.19 -2.88
#